data_AF-A0A433EL65-F1
#
_entry.id   AF-A0A433EL65-F1
#
_cell.length_a   1.000
_cell.length_b   1.000
_cell.length_c   1.000
_cell.angle_alpha   90.00
_cell.angle_beta   90.00
_cell.angle_gamma   90.00
#
_symmetry.space_group_name_H-M   'P 1'
#
loop_
_entity.id
_entity.type
_entity.pdbx_description
1 polymer ?
#
loop_
_entity_poly.entity_id
_entity_poly.type
_entity_poly.pdbx_seq_one_letter_code
_entity_poly.pdbx_strand_id
1 'polypeptide(L)'
;MYYQLFPITFTAAAIEDAKAQTEHRGWNNEQIHQYLVAQLSQKLTEDNYPVNIQYYSYIQSGDRNYAEVEVSHFVTAAQGKGLLQKLLSYPTVQEAQVQPVPHPTVDGPCRFSDVPQNHPFYEEITWLEYRNITTGWADGTYRPLNNIERGAVAAFFYRLAGSPEVTLPAASPFTDVNPSHQFYHEIVWMHQQGLTTGWADGTYRPQDAVTREAMAAFFYRYAGKPDYVVVGPVFKDVPHDGAFYREINWLRSNGITTGWADGTYRPSEPIHRDAMAAFIYRYAHLDT
;
A
#
# COMPACT_ATOMS: atom_id res chain seq x y z
N MET A 1 10.78 -7.84 3.79
CA MET A 1 9.67 -8.77 4.02
C MET A 1 8.41 -7.92 3.86
N TYR A 2 7.64 -8.14 2.79
CA TYR A 2 6.42 -7.37 2.50
C TYR A 2 5.21 -8.25 2.80
N TYR A 3 4.22 -7.67 3.48
CA TYR A 3 2.94 -8.32 3.79
C TYR A 3 1.87 -7.75 2.87
N GLN A 4 1.14 -8.61 2.17
CA GLN A 4 -0.02 -8.20 1.38
C GLN A 4 -1.23 -9.02 1.84
N LEU A 5 -2.27 -8.30 2.26
CA LEU A 5 -3.56 -8.89 2.61
C LEU A 5 -4.39 -9.02 1.33
N PHE A 6 -5.04 -10.17 1.15
CA PHE A 6 -5.98 -10.39 0.07
C PHE A 6 -7.38 -10.61 0.65
N PRO A 7 -8.38 -9.79 0.27
CA PRO A 7 -9.75 -9.96 0.74
C PRO A 7 -10.43 -11.08 -0.04
N ILE A 8 -10.14 -12.33 0.32
CA ILE A 8 -10.83 -13.52 -0.21
C ILE A 8 -11.74 -14.12 0.88
N THR A 9 -12.71 -14.92 0.49
CA THR A 9 -13.47 -15.75 1.42
C THR A 9 -13.69 -17.14 0.84
N PHE A 10 -13.98 -18.12 1.69
CA PHE A 10 -14.37 -19.45 1.22
C PHE A 10 -15.83 -19.46 0.79
N THR A 11 -16.15 -20.18 -0.27
CA THR A 11 -17.53 -20.33 -0.72
C THR A 11 -18.36 -21.05 0.35
N ALA A 12 -19.67 -20.78 0.39
CA ALA A 12 -20.57 -21.44 1.34
C ALA A 12 -20.50 -22.97 1.22
N ALA A 13 -20.41 -23.49 0.00
CA ALA A 13 -20.23 -24.91 -0.28
C ALA A 13 -18.91 -25.45 0.31
N ALA A 14 -17.79 -24.74 0.15
CA ALA A 14 -16.51 -25.16 0.73
C ALA A 14 -16.54 -25.21 2.27
N ILE A 15 -17.25 -24.26 2.89
CA ILE A 15 -17.45 -24.23 4.35
C ILE A 15 -18.34 -25.40 4.80
N GLU A 16 -19.41 -25.69 4.07
CA GLU A 16 -20.34 -26.77 4.37
C GLU A 16 -19.68 -28.15 4.21
N ASP A 17 -18.90 -28.34 3.13
CA ASP A 17 -18.10 -29.54 2.92
C ASP A 17 -17.04 -29.73 4.02
N ALA A 18 -16.35 -28.65 4.41
CA ALA A 18 -15.37 -28.70 5.50
C ALA A 18 -16.03 -29.03 6.84
N LYS A 19 -17.21 -28.49 7.12
CA LYS A 19 -18.01 -28.84 8.31
C LYS A 19 -18.37 -30.33 8.31
N ALA A 20 -18.88 -30.86 7.20
CA ALA A 20 -19.21 -32.28 7.08
C ALA A 20 -17.99 -33.19 7.30
N GLN A 21 -16.84 -32.83 6.73
CA GLN A 21 -15.60 -33.62 6.88
C GLN A 21 -15.05 -33.60 8.31
N THR A 22 -15.30 -32.52 9.05
CA THR A 22 -14.73 -32.27 10.38
C THR A 22 -15.74 -32.40 11.51
N GLU A 23 -16.98 -32.82 11.22
CA GLU A 23 -18.09 -32.96 12.16
C GLU A 23 -17.70 -33.78 13.40
N HIS A 24 -17.00 -34.90 13.18
CA HIS A 24 -16.48 -35.78 14.23
C HIS A 24 -15.49 -35.10 15.20
N ARG A 25 -14.96 -33.93 14.84
CA ARG A 25 -13.97 -33.17 15.63
C ARG A 25 -14.59 -32.02 16.42
N GLY A 26 -15.86 -31.68 16.18
CA GLY A 26 -16.56 -30.59 16.88
C GLY A 26 -15.92 -29.22 16.67
N TRP A 27 -15.35 -28.96 15.51
CA TRP A 27 -14.63 -27.73 15.21
C TRP A 27 -15.54 -26.50 15.15
N ASN A 28 -15.05 -25.38 15.70
CA ASN A 28 -15.69 -24.08 15.56
C ASN A 28 -15.37 -23.44 14.18
N ASN A 29 -16.04 -22.33 13.84
CA ASN A 29 -15.86 -21.67 12.54
C ASN A 29 -14.41 -21.23 12.26
N GLU A 30 -13.67 -20.82 13.29
CA GLU A 30 -12.26 -20.44 13.15
C GLU A 30 -11.39 -21.64 12.74
N GLN A 31 -11.56 -22.77 13.42
CA GLN A 31 -10.85 -24.01 13.10
C GLN A 31 -11.19 -24.54 11.71
N ILE A 32 -12.44 -24.38 11.27
CA ILE A 32 -12.88 -24.71 9.90
C ILE A 32 -12.16 -23.81 8.87
N HIS A 33 -12.04 -22.51 9.14
CA HIS A 33 -11.31 -21.62 8.24
C HIS A 33 -9.80 -21.87 8.23
N GLN A 34 -9.18 -22.12 9.38
CA GLN A 34 -7.77 -22.51 9.45
C GLN A 34 -7.49 -23.79 8.65
N TYR A 35 -8.40 -24.77 8.72
CA TYR A 35 -8.33 -25.98 7.91
C TYR A 35 -8.41 -25.69 6.42
N LEU A 36 -9.36 -24.86 5.99
CA LEU A 36 -9.51 -24.46 4.59
C LEU A 36 -8.28 -23.67 4.07
N VAL A 37 -7.69 -22.80 4.90
CA VAL A 37 -6.44 -22.09 4.58
C VAL A 37 -5.29 -23.08 4.41
N ALA A 38 -5.18 -24.11 5.26
CA ALA A 38 -4.16 -25.14 5.11
C ALA A 38 -4.33 -25.94 3.81
N GLN A 39 -5.57 -26.31 3.44
CA GLN A 39 -5.85 -26.98 2.16
C GLN A 39 -5.51 -26.10 0.96
N LEU A 40 -5.83 -24.81 1.03
CA LEU A 40 -5.53 -23.84 -0.01
C LEU A 40 -4.01 -23.63 -0.16
N SER A 41 -3.28 -23.58 0.95
CA SER A 41 -1.81 -23.48 0.99
C SER A 41 -1.14 -24.68 0.31
N GLN A 42 -1.64 -25.88 0.59
CA GLN A 42 -1.19 -27.11 -0.06
C GLN A 42 -1.44 -27.05 -1.58
N LYS A 43 -2.64 -26.63 -2.01
CA LYS A 43 -2.99 -26.57 -3.43
C LYS A 43 -2.18 -25.54 -4.21
N LEU A 44 -1.87 -24.40 -3.60
CA LEU A 44 -0.94 -23.41 -4.16
C LEU A 44 0.44 -24.03 -4.37
N THR A 45 0.93 -24.80 -3.39
CA THR A 45 2.22 -25.49 -3.50
C THR A 45 2.22 -26.52 -4.64
N GLU A 46 1.15 -27.31 -4.79
CA GLU A 46 0.98 -28.27 -5.88
C GLU A 46 0.95 -27.60 -7.26
N ASP A 47 0.35 -26.40 -7.34
CA ASP A 47 0.31 -25.58 -8.57
C ASP A 47 1.61 -24.79 -8.82
N ASN A 48 2.70 -25.15 -8.16
CA ASN A 48 4.02 -24.52 -8.25
C ASN A 48 3.99 -23.02 -7.88
N TYR A 49 3.14 -22.69 -6.89
CA TYR A 49 2.97 -21.36 -6.31
C TYR A 49 3.28 -21.41 -4.80
N PRO A 50 4.54 -21.65 -4.38
CA PRO A 50 4.89 -21.94 -2.98
C PRO A 50 4.84 -20.66 -2.13
N VAL A 51 3.65 -20.30 -1.66
CA VAL A 51 3.43 -19.19 -0.72
C VAL A 51 2.83 -19.73 0.56
N ASN A 52 3.34 -19.24 1.68
CA ASN A 52 2.76 -19.54 2.98
C ASN A 52 1.58 -18.57 3.20
N ILE A 53 0.38 -19.12 3.28
CA ILE A 53 -0.83 -18.37 3.61
C ILE A 53 -1.25 -18.68 5.05
N GLN A 54 -1.55 -17.64 5.80
CA GLN A 54 -1.97 -17.68 7.20
C GLN A 54 -3.39 -17.13 7.33
N TYR A 55 -4.12 -17.66 8.30
CA TYR A 55 -5.43 -17.15 8.66
C TYR A 55 -5.27 -15.97 9.62
N TYR A 56 -5.77 -14.78 9.28
CA TYR A 56 -5.46 -13.56 10.04
C TYR A 56 -6.52 -13.15 11.06
N SER A 57 -7.81 -13.38 10.84
CA SER A 57 -8.85 -13.37 11.89
C SER A 57 -10.24 -13.48 11.27
N TYR A 58 -11.22 -13.65 12.16
CA TYR A 58 -12.65 -13.52 11.90
C TYR A 58 -13.07 -12.08 12.19
N ILE A 59 -13.38 -11.27 11.16
CA ILE A 59 -14.01 -9.97 11.38
C ILE A 59 -15.52 -10.17 11.29
N GLN A 60 -16.22 -9.90 12.39
CA GLN A 60 -17.67 -9.87 12.42
C GLN A 60 -18.14 -8.47 12.02
N SER A 61 -18.43 -8.26 10.73
CA SER A 61 -19.05 -7.03 10.24
C SER A 61 -20.52 -7.28 9.93
N GLY A 62 -21.40 -7.00 10.91
CA GLY A 62 -22.83 -7.29 10.81
C GLY A 62 -23.12 -8.80 10.76
N ASP A 63 -23.98 -9.23 9.83
CA ASP A 63 -24.46 -10.62 9.71
C ASP A 63 -23.57 -11.52 8.81
N ARG A 64 -22.38 -11.07 8.39
CA ARG A 64 -21.53 -11.83 7.46
C ARG A 64 -20.15 -12.11 8.03
N ASN A 65 -19.70 -13.33 7.76
CA ASN A 65 -18.44 -13.89 8.22
C ASN A 65 -17.51 -14.00 7.01
N TYR A 66 -16.33 -13.39 7.07
CA TYR A 66 -15.28 -13.62 6.09
C TYR A 66 -13.95 -13.94 6.78
N ALA A 67 -13.10 -14.70 6.09
CA ALA A 67 -11.78 -15.07 6.54
C ALA A 67 -10.75 -14.22 5.80
N GLU A 68 -10.06 -13.29 6.45
CA GLU A 68 -8.92 -12.63 5.83
C GLU A 68 -7.74 -13.61 5.78
N VAL A 69 -7.24 -13.86 4.58
CA VAL A 69 -6.07 -14.72 4.36
C VAL A 69 -4.86 -13.80 4.21
N GLU A 70 -3.98 -13.81 5.21
CA GLU A 70 -2.68 -13.18 5.14
C GLU A 70 -1.77 -14.05 4.27
N VAL A 71 -1.12 -13.45 3.27
CA VAL A 71 -0.08 -14.14 2.52
C VAL A 71 1.26 -13.63 3.04
N SER A 72 1.97 -14.49 3.77
CA SER A 72 3.24 -14.15 4.39
C SER A 72 4.42 -14.65 3.54
N HIS A 73 4.62 -14.13 2.31
CA HIS A 73 5.95 -14.12 1.64
C HIS A 73 6.03 -13.30 0.34
N PHE A 74 7.28 -13.00 -0.08
CA PHE A 74 7.70 -12.11 -1.17
C PHE A 74 6.87 -12.21 -2.45
N VAL A 75 6.01 -11.21 -2.64
CA VAL A 75 5.50 -10.87 -3.96
C VAL A 75 5.69 -9.37 -4.18
N THR A 76 6.33 -8.99 -5.28
CA THR A 76 6.19 -7.63 -5.82
C THR A 76 4.70 -7.35 -6.05
N ALA A 77 4.24 -6.09 -6.12
CA ALA A 77 2.80 -5.84 -6.35
C ALA A 77 2.28 -6.52 -7.64
N ALA A 78 3.15 -6.72 -8.64
CA ALA A 78 2.87 -7.53 -9.84
C ALA A 78 2.68 -9.02 -9.53
N GLN A 79 3.52 -9.62 -8.69
CA GLN A 79 3.33 -10.99 -8.24
C GLN A 79 2.12 -11.13 -7.31
N GLY A 80 1.77 -10.09 -6.54
CA GLY A 80 0.58 -10.04 -5.68
C GLY A 80 -0.73 -10.03 -6.48
N LYS A 81 -0.80 -9.27 -7.59
CA LYS A 81 -1.93 -9.35 -8.53
C LYS A 81 -2.07 -10.72 -9.18
N GLY A 82 -0.94 -11.36 -9.55
CA GLY A 82 -0.94 -12.73 -10.06
C GLY A 82 -1.42 -13.76 -9.03
N LEU A 83 -1.09 -13.56 -7.75
CA LEU A 83 -1.55 -14.41 -6.66
C LEU A 83 -3.06 -14.27 -6.42
N LEU A 84 -3.60 -13.05 -6.38
CA LEU A 84 -5.06 -12.87 -6.23
C LEU A 84 -5.82 -13.55 -7.36
N GLN A 85 -5.40 -13.36 -8.62
CA GLN A 85 -6.01 -14.02 -9.76
C GLN A 85 -5.93 -15.56 -9.64
N LYS A 86 -4.79 -16.07 -9.15
CA LYS A 86 -4.62 -17.51 -8.90
C LYS A 86 -5.53 -18.00 -7.78
N LEU A 87 -5.65 -17.28 -6.67
CA LEU A 87 -6.54 -17.61 -5.56
C LEU A 87 -7.99 -17.68 -6.02
N LEU A 88 -8.45 -16.70 -6.79
CA LEU A 88 -9.81 -16.63 -7.34
C LEU A 88 -10.09 -17.68 -8.44
N SER A 89 -9.05 -18.33 -8.97
CA SER A 89 -9.24 -19.47 -9.88
C SER A 89 -9.68 -20.74 -9.16
N TYR A 90 -9.51 -20.84 -7.84
CA TYR A 90 -9.95 -21.99 -7.08
C TYR A 90 -11.45 -21.91 -6.78
N PRO A 91 -12.24 -22.96 -7.06
CA PRO A 91 -13.69 -22.94 -6.85
C PRO A 91 -14.09 -22.87 -5.37
N THR A 92 -13.17 -23.17 -4.45
CA THR A 92 -13.37 -23.03 -3.01
C THR A 92 -13.20 -21.60 -2.53
N VAL A 93 -12.65 -20.72 -3.37
CA VAL A 93 -12.34 -19.33 -3.05
C VAL A 93 -13.21 -18.43 -3.92
N GLN A 94 -13.72 -17.38 -3.31
CA GLN A 94 -14.36 -16.28 -4.03
C GLN A 94 -13.76 -14.98 -3.52
N GLU A 95 -13.89 -13.90 -4.30
CA GLU A 95 -13.64 -12.57 -3.76
C GLU A 95 -14.52 -12.45 -2.52
N ALA A 96 -13.94 -11.96 -1.42
CA ALA A 96 -14.78 -11.53 -0.33
C ALA A 96 -15.81 -10.60 -0.95
N GLN A 97 -17.10 -10.89 -0.73
CA GLN A 97 -18.15 -9.93 -1.02
C GLN A 97 -18.00 -8.84 0.03
N VAL A 98 -16.95 -8.04 -0.15
CA VAL A 98 -16.92 -6.66 0.21
C VAL A 98 -18.09 -6.12 -0.61
N GLN A 99 -19.32 -6.15 -0.07
CA GLN A 99 -20.16 -4.97 -0.29
C GLN A 99 -19.19 -3.84 -0.09
N PRO A 100 -19.00 -2.89 -1.05
CA PRO A 100 -18.03 -1.84 -0.87
C PRO A 100 -18.18 -1.44 0.57
N VAL A 101 -17.19 -1.77 1.41
CA VAL A 101 -17.31 -1.40 2.81
C VAL A 101 -17.50 0.09 2.62
N PRO A 102 -18.58 0.71 3.11
CA PRO A 102 -18.60 2.16 3.13
C PRO A 102 -17.22 2.51 3.70
N HIS A 103 -16.31 3.08 2.90
CA HIS A 103 -14.86 2.92 3.07
C HIS A 103 -14.45 3.17 4.52
N PRO A 104 -14.32 2.15 5.40
CA PRO A 104 -14.89 2.25 6.77
C PRO A 104 -15.26 3.69 7.08
N THR A 105 -16.41 4.19 6.56
CA THR A 105 -16.60 5.63 6.24
C THR A 105 -16.03 6.38 7.38
N VAL A 106 -14.86 7.01 7.18
CA VAL A 106 -13.95 7.29 8.29
C VAL A 106 -14.75 7.75 9.50
N ASP A 107 -14.96 6.86 10.47
CA ASP A 107 -16.08 7.00 11.41
C ASP A 107 -15.65 8.05 12.44
N GLY A 108 -15.86 9.30 12.04
CA GLY A 108 -15.50 10.50 12.76
C GLY A 108 -14.76 11.53 11.89
N PRO A 109 -14.82 12.80 12.30
CA PRO A 109 -14.19 13.89 11.57
C PRO A 109 -12.65 13.78 11.63
N CYS A 110 -11.98 14.23 10.57
CA CYS A 110 -10.55 14.53 10.58
C CYS A 110 -10.16 15.31 11.83
N ARG A 111 -9.15 14.84 12.56
CA ARG A 111 -8.73 15.47 13.82
C ARG A 111 -7.69 16.57 13.63
N PHE A 112 -7.17 16.73 12.42
CA PHE A 112 -6.30 17.85 12.10
C PHE A 112 -7.09 19.16 12.02
N SER A 113 -6.69 20.10 12.87
CA SER A 113 -7.37 21.38 13.06
C SER A 113 -7.36 22.30 11.83
N ASP A 114 -6.41 22.09 10.92
CA ASP A 114 -6.20 22.85 9.67
C ASP A 114 -6.69 22.11 8.42
N VAL A 115 -7.50 21.05 8.58
CA VAL A 115 -8.10 20.29 7.49
C VAL A 115 -9.63 20.33 7.64
N PRO A 116 -10.30 21.41 7.19
CA PRO A 116 -11.75 21.53 7.29
C PRO A 116 -12.47 20.56 6.35
N GLN A 117 -13.73 20.22 6.64
CA GLN A 117 -14.52 19.25 5.85
C GLN A 117 -14.67 19.60 4.36
N ASN A 118 -14.56 20.88 4.00
CA ASN A 118 -14.60 21.35 2.62
C ASN A 118 -13.22 21.36 1.93
N HIS A 119 -12.16 20.88 2.59
CA HIS A 119 -10.84 20.75 1.98
C HIS A 119 -10.91 19.75 0.80
N PRO A 120 -10.33 20.05 -0.37
CA PRO A 120 -10.44 19.20 -1.56
C PRO A 120 -9.94 17.76 -1.37
N PHE A 121 -9.00 17.57 -0.44
CA PHE A 121 -8.44 16.27 -0.07
C PHE A 121 -8.82 15.82 1.35
N TYR A 122 -9.97 16.29 1.85
CA TYR A 122 -10.44 15.96 3.21
C TYR A 122 -10.51 14.44 3.42
N GLU A 123 -11.16 13.73 2.50
CA GLU A 123 -11.35 12.27 2.58
C GLU A 123 -10.02 11.53 2.66
N GLU A 124 -9.09 11.85 1.76
CA GLU A 124 -7.80 11.17 1.68
C GLU A 124 -6.93 11.44 2.91
N ILE A 125 -6.88 12.68 3.38
CA ILE A 125 -6.15 13.03 4.61
C ILE A 125 -6.74 12.32 5.82
N THR A 126 -8.07 12.28 5.93
CA THR A 126 -8.77 11.60 7.03
C THR A 126 -8.49 10.08 6.99
N TRP A 127 -8.50 9.46 5.82
CA TRP A 127 -8.15 8.05 5.66
C TRP A 127 -6.71 7.79 6.09
N LEU A 128 -5.75 8.62 5.67
CA LEU A 128 -4.34 8.48 6.09
C LEU A 128 -4.19 8.60 7.61
N GLU A 129 -4.96 9.48 8.25
CA GLU A 129 -4.97 9.65 9.71
C GLU A 129 -5.45 8.37 10.41
N TYR A 130 -6.62 7.86 10.01
CA TYR A 130 -7.23 6.68 10.65
C TYR A 130 -6.43 5.40 10.43
N ARG A 131 -5.68 5.33 9.33
CA ARG A 131 -4.74 4.24 9.04
C ARG A 131 -3.38 4.42 9.73
N ASN A 132 -3.19 5.49 10.51
CA ASN A 132 -1.92 5.88 11.12
C ASN A 132 -0.77 6.01 10.11
N ILE A 133 -1.07 6.32 8.85
CA ILE A 133 -0.07 6.60 7.82
C ILE A 133 0.50 8.00 8.03
N THR A 134 -0.34 8.92 8.48
CA THR A 134 0.07 10.27 8.89
C THR A 134 -0.32 10.55 10.33
N THR A 135 0.54 11.29 11.02
CA THR A 135 0.37 11.68 12.43
C THR A 135 0.31 13.19 12.60
N GLY A 136 0.46 13.96 11.50
CA GLY A 136 0.59 15.41 11.55
C GLY A 136 1.72 15.90 12.46
N TRP A 137 1.51 17.07 13.05
CA TRP A 137 2.40 17.69 14.03
C TRP A 137 1.80 17.62 15.43
N ALA A 138 2.65 17.78 16.45
CA ALA A 138 2.25 17.77 17.86
C ALA A 138 1.25 18.88 18.23
N ASP A 139 1.13 19.93 17.41
CA ASP A 139 0.15 21.00 17.54
C ASP A 139 -1.25 20.63 17.00
N GLY A 140 -1.44 19.40 16.50
CA GLY A 140 -2.70 18.94 15.93
C GLY A 140 -2.95 19.44 14.50
N THR A 141 -1.92 19.85 13.77
CA THR A 141 -2.01 20.28 12.36
C THR A 141 -1.50 19.22 11.37
N TYR A 142 -2.00 19.24 10.14
CA TYR A 142 -1.56 18.43 9.00
C TYR A 142 -0.70 19.20 7.98
N ARG A 143 -0.82 20.52 7.95
CA ARG A 143 -0.12 21.46 7.05
C ARG A 143 -0.28 21.08 5.58
N PRO A 144 -1.52 21.02 5.05
CA PRO A 144 -1.83 20.43 3.74
C PRO A 144 -1.08 21.09 2.59
N LEU A 145 -0.94 22.41 2.62
CA LEU A 145 -0.31 23.20 1.55
C LEU A 145 1.21 23.33 1.69
N ASN A 146 1.82 22.74 2.72
CA ASN A 146 3.28 22.72 2.81
C ASN A 146 3.84 21.65 1.88
N ASN A 147 5.00 21.93 1.29
CA ASN A 147 5.77 20.90 0.59
C ASN A 147 6.13 19.77 1.56
N ILE A 148 5.98 18.53 1.11
CA ILE A 148 6.40 17.38 1.89
C ILE A 148 7.92 17.20 1.80
N GLU A 149 8.55 17.16 2.97
CA GLU A 149 9.97 16.83 3.11
C GLU A 149 10.22 15.35 2.83
N ARG A 150 11.39 15.04 2.25
CA ARG A 150 11.74 13.68 1.84
C ARG A 150 11.77 12.67 2.99
N GLY A 151 12.18 13.09 4.18
CA GLY A 151 12.10 12.26 5.39
C GLY A 151 10.66 11.87 5.75
N ALA A 152 9.71 12.80 5.61
CA ALA A 152 8.30 12.52 5.84
C ALA A 152 7.72 11.56 4.78
N VAL A 153 8.22 11.60 3.54
CA VAL A 153 7.85 10.61 2.51
C VAL A 153 8.27 9.20 2.92
N ALA A 154 9.47 9.02 3.48
CA ALA A 154 9.89 7.72 4.01
C ALA A 154 8.92 7.21 5.09
N ALA A 155 8.53 8.09 6.02
CA ALA A 155 7.57 7.75 7.06
C ALA A 155 6.21 7.31 6.51
N PHE A 156 5.71 8.00 5.48
CA PHE A 156 4.44 7.64 4.84
C PHE A 156 4.50 6.26 4.18
N PHE A 157 5.54 5.97 3.40
CA PHE A 157 5.69 4.65 2.76
C PHE A 157 5.94 3.52 3.77
N TYR A 158 6.72 3.78 4.83
CA TYR A 158 6.98 2.82 5.88
C TYR A 158 5.68 2.43 6.62
N ARG A 159 4.85 3.41 6.99
CA ARG A 159 3.58 3.17 7.67
C ARG A 159 2.54 2.57 6.74
N LEU A 160 2.52 2.97 5.48
CA LEU A 160 1.71 2.33 4.44
C LEU A 160 2.06 0.83 4.29
N ALA A 161 3.32 0.45 4.50
CA ALA A 161 3.77 -0.94 4.50
C ALA A 161 3.48 -1.69 5.80
N GLY A 162 2.75 -1.10 6.75
CA GLY A 162 2.42 -1.71 8.04
C GLY A 162 3.49 -1.55 9.11
N SER A 163 4.45 -0.65 8.93
CA SER A 163 5.55 -0.40 9.88
C SER A 163 6.36 -1.68 10.23
N PRO A 164 6.92 -2.38 9.23
CA PRO A 164 7.63 -3.63 9.47
C PRO A 164 8.89 -3.44 10.30
N GLU A 165 9.30 -4.47 11.05
CA GLU A 165 10.56 -4.45 11.79
C GLU A 165 11.78 -4.16 10.88
N VAL A 166 12.69 -3.32 11.37
CA VAL A 166 13.89 -2.89 10.63
C VAL A 166 15.12 -3.24 11.43
N THR A 167 16.00 -4.04 10.85
CA THR A 167 17.34 -4.24 11.38
C THR A 167 18.19 -3.02 11.02
N LEU A 168 18.45 -2.15 12.00
CA LEU A 168 19.26 -0.96 11.79
C LEU A 168 20.75 -1.34 11.61
N PRO A 169 21.44 -0.75 10.61
CA PRO A 169 22.86 -0.95 10.43
C PRO A 169 23.68 -0.27 11.54
N ALA A 170 24.91 -0.74 11.75
CA ALA A 170 25.83 -0.16 12.74
C ALA A 170 26.21 1.31 12.43
N ALA A 171 26.16 1.69 11.15
CA ALA A 171 26.35 3.05 10.67
C ALA A 171 25.22 3.43 9.72
N SER A 172 24.83 4.71 9.73
CA SER A 172 23.81 5.22 8.81
C SER A 172 24.22 4.97 7.35
N PRO A 173 23.28 4.53 6.48
CA PRO A 173 23.57 4.39 5.05
C PRO A 173 23.74 5.76 4.35
N PHE A 174 23.36 6.86 5.01
CA PHE A 174 23.44 8.20 4.46
C PHE A 174 24.22 9.13 5.39
N THR A 175 25.13 9.92 4.83
CA THR A 175 26.08 10.75 5.59
C THR A 175 25.42 11.91 6.33
N ASP A 176 24.24 12.35 5.88
CA ASP A 176 23.47 13.46 6.42
C ASP A 176 22.27 13.03 7.28
N VAL A 177 22.11 11.73 7.54
CA VAL A 177 21.05 11.20 8.41
C VAL A 177 21.68 10.61 9.66
N ASN A 178 21.59 11.35 10.77
CA ASN A 178 22.03 10.88 12.08
C ASN A 178 21.07 9.81 12.62
N PRO A 179 21.53 8.77 13.35
CA PRO A 179 20.65 7.78 13.98
C PRO A 179 19.57 8.34 14.92
N SER A 180 19.76 9.56 15.44
CA SER A 180 18.77 10.29 16.25
C SER A 180 17.75 11.09 15.44
N HIS A 181 17.86 11.13 14.11
CA HIS A 181 16.90 11.80 13.25
C HIS A 181 15.51 11.15 13.39
N GLN A 182 14.46 11.96 13.49
CA GLN A 182 13.09 11.49 13.78
C GLN A 182 12.56 10.42 12.81
N PHE A 183 13.05 10.43 11.56
CA PHE A 183 12.69 9.48 10.50
C PHE A 183 13.82 8.50 10.15
N TYR A 184 14.84 8.34 11.02
CA TYR A 184 16.01 7.51 10.71
C TYR A 184 15.59 6.07 10.35
N HIS A 185 14.70 5.48 11.16
CA HIS A 185 14.24 4.11 10.98
C HIS A 185 13.54 3.91 9.63
N GLU A 186 12.62 4.81 9.29
CA GLU A 186 11.86 4.76 8.05
C GLU A 186 12.73 5.03 6.81
N ILE A 187 13.72 5.92 6.93
CA ILE A 187 14.71 6.19 5.87
C ILE A 187 15.58 4.95 5.62
N VAL A 188 16.07 4.30 6.68
CA VAL A 188 16.85 3.05 6.57
C VAL A 188 16.01 1.96 5.92
N TRP A 189 14.77 1.77 6.35
CA TRP A 189 13.86 0.80 5.72
C TRP A 189 13.66 1.08 4.24
N MET A 190 13.35 2.33 3.89
CA MET A 190 13.11 2.75 2.51
C MET A 190 14.34 2.47 1.62
N HIS A 191 15.55 2.62 2.18
CA HIS A 191 16.79 2.27 1.51
C HIS A 191 16.97 0.76 1.35
N GLN A 192 16.76 -0.03 2.42
CA GLN A 192 16.87 -1.48 2.40
C GLN A 192 15.87 -2.14 1.43
N GLN A 193 14.68 -1.55 1.26
CA GLN A 193 13.69 -2.00 0.29
C GLN A 193 13.99 -1.51 -1.15
N GLY A 194 15.06 -0.74 -1.38
CA GLY A 194 15.43 -0.24 -2.69
C GLY A 194 14.46 0.81 -3.26
N LEU A 195 13.65 1.44 -2.41
CA LEU A 195 12.74 2.53 -2.80
C LEU A 195 13.51 3.84 -2.99
N THR A 196 14.59 4.03 -2.24
CA THR A 196 15.51 5.17 -2.35
C THR A 196 16.97 4.71 -2.39
N THR A 197 17.77 5.40 -3.20
CA THR A 197 19.23 5.23 -3.28
C THR A 197 20.00 6.41 -2.69
N GLY A 198 19.31 7.51 -2.33
CA GLY A 198 19.95 8.78 -2.04
C GLY A 198 20.60 9.41 -3.28
N TRP A 199 21.56 10.29 -3.04
CA TRP A 199 22.37 10.96 -4.07
C TRP A 199 23.75 10.33 -4.17
N ALA A 200 24.44 10.59 -5.29
CA ALA A 200 25.78 10.08 -5.55
C ALA A 200 26.84 10.54 -4.53
N ASP A 201 26.58 11.63 -3.81
CA ASP A 201 27.41 12.16 -2.71
C ASP A 201 27.21 11.41 -1.38
N GLY A 202 26.34 10.39 -1.34
CA GLY A 202 26.03 9.62 -0.14
C GLY A 202 24.98 10.26 0.77
N THR A 203 24.32 11.33 0.34
CA THR A 203 23.27 12.02 1.12
C THR A 203 21.86 11.49 0.84
N TYR A 204 20.94 11.69 1.78
CA TYR A 204 19.50 11.45 1.63
C TYR A 204 18.67 12.73 1.57
N ARG A 205 19.17 13.85 2.08
CA ARG A 205 18.53 15.17 2.09
C ARG A 205 17.12 15.13 2.69
N PRO A 206 16.97 14.74 3.97
CA PRO A 206 15.67 14.48 4.57
C PRO A 206 14.77 15.72 4.65
N GLN A 207 15.33 16.93 4.69
CA GLN A 207 14.57 18.19 4.73
C GLN A 207 14.23 18.76 3.35
N ASP A 208 14.79 18.21 2.27
CA ASP A 208 14.49 18.69 0.92
C ASP A 208 13.06 18.31 0.54
N ALA A 209 12.38 19.22 -0.16
CA ALA A 209 11.06 18.94 -0.72
C ALA A 209 11.16 17.89 -1.82
N VAL A 210 10.18 16.99 -1.88
CA VAL A 210 10.12 15.96 -2.93
C VAL A 210 9.43 16.50 -4.17
N THR A 211 10.06 16.34 -5.33
CA THR A 211 9.45 16.65 -6.63
C THR A 211 8.45 15.58 -7.04
N ARG A 212 7.49 15.95 -7.88
CA ARG A 212 6.46 15.03 -8.36
C ARG A 212 7.03 13.86 -9.17
N GLU A 213 8.09 14.05 -9.92
CA GLU A 213 8.76 12.96 -10.64
C GLU A 213 9.46 11.98 -9.68
N ALA A 214 10.08 12.49 -8.61
CA ALA A 214 10.72 11.64 -7.61
C ALA A 214 9.67 10.81 -6.84
N MET A 215 8.52 11.40 -6.54
CA MET A 215 7.40 10.67 -5.96
C MET A 215 6.87 9.57 -6.91
N ALA A 216 6.79 9.82 -8.22
CA ALA A 216 6.43 8.77 -9.18
C ALA A 216 7.40 7.58 -9.13
N ALA A 217 8.70 7.86 -9.04
CA ALA A 217 9.70 6.82 -8.87
C ALA A 217 9.53 6.02 -7.58
N PHE A 218 9.15 6.65 -6.47
CA PHE A 218 8.90 5.95 -5.21
C PHE A 218 7.71 4.99 -5.31
N PHE A 219 6.56 5.44 -5.82
CA PHE A 219 5.40 4.56 -5.99
C PHE A 219 5.67 3.41 -6.96
N TYR A 220 6.35 3.67 -8.08
CA TYR A 220 6.69 2.63 -9.04
C TYR A 220 7.61 1.56 -8.42
N ARG A 221 8.62 1.99 -7.64
CA ARG A 221 9.50 1.06 -6.91
C ARG A 221 8.74 0.32 -5.81
N TYR A 222 7.84 0.99 -5.12
CA TYR A 222 7.00 0.41 -4.07
C TYR A 222 6.06 -0.66 -4.63
N ALA A 223 5.53 -0.45 -5.84
CA ALA A 223 4.81 -1.47 -6.59
C ALA A 223 5.69 -2.63 -7.11
N GLY A 224 6.98 -2.64 -6.78
CA GLY A 224 7.93 -3.66 -7.22
C GLY A 224 8.35 -3.53 -8.68
N LYS A 225 8.35 -2.30 -9.22
CA LYS A 225 8.80 -1.97 -10.58
C LYS A 225 8.09 -2.82 -11.65
N PRO A 226 6.75 -2.82 -11.71
CA PRO A 226 6.01 -3.67 -12.63
C PRO A 226 6.41 -3.38 -14.08
N ASP A 227 6.55 -4.43 -14.89
CA ASP A 227 6.80 -4.26 -16.32
C ASP A 227 5.66 -3.46 -16.95
N TYR A 228 5.98 -2.26 -17.41
CA TYR A 228 5.01 -1.33 -17.96
C TYR A 228 5.52 -0.77 -19.28
N VAL A 229 4.71 -0.99 -20.32
CA VAL A 229 4.86 -0.37 -21.63
C VAL A 229 3.91 0.81 -21.67
N VAL A 230 4.41 1.99 -22.00
CA VAL A 230 3.57 3.19 -22.10
C VAL A 230 2.62 3.05 -23.29
N VAL A 231 1.32 3.00 -23.00
CA VAL A 231 0.25 2.96 -24.02
C VAL A 231 -0.80 4.02 -23.67
N GLY A 232 -1.10 4.93 -24.60
CA GLY A 232 -2.13 5.95 -24.40
C GLY A 232 -1.59 7.35 -24.07
N PRO A 233 -2.46 8.28 -23.62
CA PRO A 233 -2.14 9.70 -23.57
C PRO A 233 -1.07 10.00 -22.52
N VAL A 234 -0.02 10.69 -22.94
CA VAL A 234 1.07 11.18 -22.10
C VAL A 234 0.77 12.59 -21.60
N PHE A 235 1.46 13.04 -20.55
CA PHE A 235 1.42 14.44 -20.15
C PHE A 235 2.28 15.28 -21.10
N LYS A 236 1.80 16.47 -21.45
CA LYS A 236 2.43 17.31 -22.50
C LYS A 236 3.86 17.75 -22.16
N ASP A 237 4.16 17.85 -20.87
CA ASP A 237 5.40 18.36 -20.29
C ASP A 237 6.32 17.25 -19.75
N VAL A 238 6.03 15.98 -20.07
CA VAL A 238 6.87 14.85 -19.69
C VAL A 238 7.59 14.34 -20.94
N PRO A 239 8.90 14.60 -21.09
CA PRO A 239 9.64 14.21 -22.28
C PRO A 239 9.81 12.69 -22.35
N HIS A 240 9.72 12.14 -23.57
CA HIS A 240 9.77 10.68 -23.83
C HIS A 240 11.08 10.02 -23.39
N ASP A 241 12.18 10.76 -23.39
CA ASP A 241 13.52 10.36 -22.98
C ASP A 241 13.86 10.78 -21.54
N GLY A 242 12.90 11.35 -20.80
CA GLY A 242 13.09 11.75 -19.41
C GLY A 242 13.30 10.55 -18.48
N ALA A 243 14.15 10.73 -17.46
CA ALA A 243 14.54 9.67 -16.52
C ALA A 243 13.36 9.03 -15.77
N PHE A 244 12.24 9.74 -15.62
CA PHE A 244 11.03 9.28 -14.93
C PHE A 244 9.80 9.11 -15.86
N TYR A 245 10.02 9.12 -17.18
CA TYR A 245 8.93 9.04 -18.16
C TYR A 245 8.05 7.81 -17.94
N ARG A 246 8.66 6.63 -17.70
CA ARG A 246 7.92 5.38 -17.48
C ARG A 246 7.12 5.43 -16.18
N GLU A 247 7.73 5.85 -15.10
CA GLU A 247 7.15 5.90 -13.75
C GLU A 247 5.94 6.83 -13.70
N ILE A 248 6.04 8.00 -14.32
CA ILE A 248 4.95 8.98 -14.40
C ILE A 248 3.78 8.43 -15.23
N ASN A 249 4.07 7.82 -16.38
CA ASN A 249 3.02 7.24 -17.22
C ASN A 249 2.36 6.01 -16.58
N TRP A 250 3.10 5.24 -15.78
CA TRP A 250 2.54 4.15 -14.99
C TRP A 250 1.60 4.68 -13.90
N LEU A 251 1.95 5.77 -13.22
CA LEU A 251 1.01 6.42 -12.29
C LEU A 251 -0.28 6.82 -12.98
N ARG A 252 -0.18 7.39 -14.18
CA ARG A 252 -1.34 7.85 -14.95
C ARG A 252 -2.23 6.69 -15.38
N SER A 253 -1.66 5.61 -15.90
CA SER A 253 -2.45 4.46 -16.36
C SER A 253 -3.20 3.75 -15.23
N ASN A 254 -2.69 3.85 -14.01
CA ASN A 254 -3.32 3.29 -12.81
C ASN A 254 -4.23 4.31 -12.10
N GLY A 255 -4.44 5.51 -12.64
CA GLY A 255 -5.30 6.53 -12.01
C GLY A 255 -4.75 7.12 -10.70
N ILE A 256 -3.50 6.81 -10.33
CA ILE A 256 -2.85 7.36 -9.12
C ILE A 256 -2.64 8.87 -9.29
N THR A 257 -2.31 9.29 -10.52
CA THR A 257 -2.19 10.70 -10.88
C THR A 257 -3.10 11.08 -12.04
N THR A 258 -3.76 12.21 -11.91
CA THR A 258 -4.63 12.80 -12.94
C THR A 258 -3.95 13.94 -13.70
N GLY A 259 -2.86 14.50 -13.14
CA GLY A 259 -2.25 15.73 -13.62
C GLY A 259 -3.17 16.95 -13.47
N TRP A 260 -2.89 17.98 -14.26
CA TRP A 260 -3.69 19.21 -14.29
C TRP A 260 -4.64 19.23 -15.50
N ALA A 261 -5.68 20.06 -15.40
CA ALA A 261 -6.67 20.25 -16.46
C ALA A 261 -6.07 20.73 -17.80
N ASP A 262 -4.89 21.35 -17.77
CA ASP A 262 -4.13 21.77 -18.96
C ASP A 262 -3.41 20.60 -19.68
N GLY A 263 -3.43 19.40 -19.08
CA GLY A 263 -2.77 18.19 -19.58
C GLY A 263 -1.30 18.06 -19.16
N THR A 264 -0.85 18.80 -18.15
CA THR A 264 0.52 18.74 -17.60
C THR A 264 0.65 17.86 -16.36
N TYR A 265 1.88 17.43 -16.05
CA TYR A 265 2.26 16.69 -14.84
C TYR A 265 3.15 17.48 -13.88
N ARG A 266 3.84 18.50 -14.37
CA ARG A 266 4.74 19.40 -13.63
C ARG A 266 5.81 18.62 -12.86
N PRO A 267 6.66 17.83 -13.55
CA PRO A 267 7.53 16.85 -12.92
C PRO A 267 8.49 17.42 -11.88
N SER A 268 9.03 18.61 -12.13
CA SER A 268 10.00 19.28 -11.25
C SER A 268 9.35 20.10 -10.13
N GLU A 269 8.03 20.26 -10.11
CA GLU A 269 7.37 20.97 -9.01
C GLU A 269 7.45 20.14 -7.72
N PRO A 270 7.76 20.75 -6.57
CA PRO A 270 7.57 20.15 -5.27
C PRO A 270 6.13 19.72 -5.04
N ILE A 271 5.92 18.63 -4.30
CA ILE A 271 4.59 18.15 -3.95
C ILE A 271 4.15 18.63 -2.57
N HIS A 272 2.94 19.18 -2.50
CA HIS A 272 2.26 19.48 -1.24
C HIS A 272 1.84 18.20 -0.50
N ARG A 273 1.70 18.29 0.82
CA ARG A 273 1.33 17.14 1.66
C ARG A 273 -0.06 16.61 1.35
N ASP A 274 -1.02 17.47 1.06
CA ASP A 274 -2.37 17.07 0.66
C ASP A 274 -2.41 16.27 -0.64
N ALA A 275 -1.64 16.70 -1.64
CA ALA A 275 -1.47 15.96 -2.88
C ALA A 275 -0.81 14.61 -2.58
N MET A 276 0.18 14.52 -1.69
CA MET A 276 0.73 13.22 -1.29
C MET A 276 -0.33 12.29 -0.67
N ALA A 277 -1.25 12.81 0.15
CA ALA A 277 -2.38 12.04 0.68
C ALA A 277 -3.23 11.44 -0.46
N ALA A 278 -3.57 12.25 -1.46
CA ALA A 278 -4.34 11.79 -2.61
C ALA A 278 -3.65 10.66 -3.39
N PHE A 279 -2.32 10.73 -3.58
CA PHE A 279 -1.59 9.69 -4.30
C PHE A 279 -1.53 8.39 -3.49
N ILE A 280 -1.26 8.47 -2.18
CA ILE A 280 -1.27 7.30 -1.30
C ILE A 280 -2.65 6.66 -1.27
N TYR A 281 -3.70 7.48 -1.12
CA TYR A 281 -5.07 7.01 -1.11
C TYR A 281 -5.42 6.27 -2.39
N ARG A 282 -5.20 6.88 -3.57
CA ARG A 282 -5.50 6.23 -4.85
C ARG A 282 -4.66 4.98 -5.07
N TYR A 283 -3.39 4.99 -4.68
CA TYR A 283 -2.53 3.79 -4.75
C TYR A 283 -3.08 2.65 -3.89
N ALA A 284 -3.59 2.95 -2.69
CA ALA A 284 -4.17 1.94 -1.80
C ALA A 284 -5.52 1.38 -2.31
N HIS A 285 -6.15 2.04 -3.29
CA HIS A 285 -7.47 1.69 -3.85
C HIS A 285 -7.42 1.29 -5.34
N LEU A 286 -6.26 0.84 -5.83
CA LEU A 286 -6.09 0.48 -7.25
C LEU A 286 -6.95 -0.68 -7.75
N ASP A 287 -7.57 -1.44 -6.86
CA ASP A 287 -8.34 -2.65 -7.18
C ASP A 287 -9.67 -2.71 -6.36
N THR A 288 -10.30 -1.56 -6.10
CA THR A 288 -11.69 -1.46 -5.58
C THR A 288 -12.64 -0.89 -6.61
#